data_AF-A0A0R3XBD4-F1
#
_entry.id   AF-A0A0R3XBD4-F1
#
_cell.length_a   1.000
_cell.length_b   1.000
_cell.length_c   1.000
_cell.angle_alpha   90.00
_cell.angle_beta   90.00
_cell.angle_gamma   90.00
#
_symmetry.space_group_name_H-M   'P 1'
#
loop_
_entity.id
_entity.type
_entity.pdbx_description
1 polymer ?
#
loop_
_entity_poly.entity_id
_entity_poly.type
_entity_poly.pdbx_seq_one_letter_code
_entity_poly.pdbx_strand_id
1 'polypeptide(L)'
;LDYRAVKKTKLANLLLNSQDNMEADIEAILYRSPFAGRTIVRWESSQPSPAPKTILVAPLTPKRGLTPPPNLYPSPYSVRLVSNFDIPSLNKKSTVRRAEYSYPTDATRHSLDVRCNLSHQQALYEFALVTCLGVSSATSSLLLDVGCGAHFPFGGHSLTKDVPFKLGLDQSVRPIPGIDFAQCSLVGSRLPLRDSSVNYIVTISFAQWVTADEDLEVTSLFARECVRVLADGGGAGVLQFYPGNKRDLDAICEALADAHHCVRGCRLSARPVKNRGIKIFVYFVKY
;
A
#
# COMPACT_ATOMS: atom_id res chain seq x y z
N LEU A 1 3.24 41.43 34.91
CA LEU A 1 3.17 39.96 34.72
C LEU A 1 2.24 39.70 33.55
N ASP A 2 2.84 39.44 32.39
CA ASP A 2 2.16 39.58 31.09
C ASP A 2 1.30 38.35 30.75
N TYR A 3 -0.02 38.54 30.85
CA TYR A 3 -1.08 37.56 30.57
C TYR A 3 -1.07 37.06 29.10
N ARG A 4 -0.35 37.73 28.19
CA ARG A 4 -0.17 37.30 26.79
C ARG A 4 0.84 36.18 26.62
N ALA A 5 1.81 36.04 27.54
CA ALA A 5 2.80 34.98 27.47
C ALA A 5 2.17 33.60 27.75
N VAL A 6 1.20 33.53 28.68
CA VAL A 6 0.57 32.27 29.12
C VAL A 6 -0.41 31.69 28.08
N LYS A 7 -1.05 32.54 27.24
CA LYS A 7 -1.93 32.06 26.16
C LYS A 7 -1.17 31.49 24.96
N LYS A 8 0.05 31.98 24.67
CA LYS A 8 0.86 31.45 23.56
C LYS A 8 1.39 30.04 23.84
N THR A 9 1.68 29.71 25.10
CA THR A 9 2.17 28.37 25.46
C THR A 9 1.09 27.29 25.39
N LYS A 10 -0.17 27.63 25.66
CA LYS A 10 -1.30 26.67 25.55
C LYS A 10 -1.68 26.38 24.09
N LEU A 11 -1.61 27.37 23.20
CA LEU A 11 -1.88 27.16 21.77
C LEU A 11 -0.72 26.42 21.07
N ALA A 12 0.53 26.70 21.45
CA ALA A 12 1.70 25.97 20.95
C ALA A 12 1.68 24.48 21.34
N ASN A 13 1.26 24.16 22.57
CA ASN A 13 1.13 22.77 23.02
C ASN A 13 -0.07 22.02 22.41
N LEU A 14 -1.11 22.73 21.96
CA LEU A 14 -2.23 22.14 21.22
C LEU A 14 -1.88 21.88 19.75
N LEU A 15 -1.02 22.72 19.15
CA LEU A 15 -0.56 22.54 17.77
C LEU A 15 0.52 21.46 17.65
N LEU A 16 1.40 21.32 18.65
CA LEU A 16 2.44 20.28 18.71
C LEU A 16 1.88 18.85 18.85
N ASN A 17 0.67 18.68 19.38
CA ASN A 17 0.01 17.36 19.47
C ASN A 17 -0.82 16.99 18.23
N SER A 18 -0.94 17.88 17.24
CA SER A 18 -1.77 17.67 16.04
C SER A 18 -0.99 17.55 14.73
N GLN A 19 0.29 17.88 14.72
CA GLN A 19 1.13 17.88 13.51
C GLN A 19 1.85 16.55 13.23
N ASP A 20 1.88 15.61 14.17
CA ASP A 20 2.51 14.29 13.95
C ASP A 20 1.68 13.33 13.07
N ASN A 21 0.49 13.71 12.61
CA ASN A 21 -0.45 12.77 11.98
C ASN A 21 -1.16 13.24 10.69
N MET A 22 -0.76 14.33 10.03
CA MET A 22 -1.50 14.77 8.84
C MET A 22 -0.68 15.41 7.72
N GLU A 23 0.47 16.04 8.00
CA GLU A 23 1.20 16.79 6.96
C GLU A 23 2.08 15.93 6.03
N ALA A 24 2.34 14.65 6.36
CA ALA A 24 3.23 13.81 5.55
C ALA A 24 2.55 12.95 4.46
N ASP A 25 1.21 12.90 4.41
CA ASP A 25 0.45 12.17 3.37
C ASP A 25 -0.35 13.08 2.43
N ILE A 26 -0.36 14.41 2.67
CA ILE A 26 -0.91 15.39 1.72
C ILE A 26 0.01 15.62 0.52
N GLU A 27 1.33 15.44 0.65
CA GLU A 27 2.27 15.54 -0.48
C GLU A 27 2.06 14.45 -1.55
N ALA A 28 1.33 13.37 -1.25
CA ALA A 28 0.94 12.40 -2.27
C ALA A 28 -0.36 12.79 -3.01
N ILE A 29 -1.07 13.83 -2.55
CA ILE A 29 -2.45 14.15 -2.95
C ILE A 29 -2.65 15.63 -3.36
N LEU A 30 -1.73 16.54 -3.03
CA LEU A 30 -1.81 17.96 -3.39
C LEU A 30 -0.44 18.49 -3.84
N TYR A 31 -0.30 18.85 -5.11
CA TYR A 31 0.76 19.76 -5.55
C TYR A 31 0.17 21.00 -6.22
N ARG A 32 -0.07 22.04 -5.40
CA ARG A 32 0.26 23.40 -5.80
C ARG A 32 1.45 23.86 -4.98
N SER A 33 2.51 24.30 -5.66
CA SER A 33 3.64 24.97 -5.05
C SER A 33 3.23 26.31 -4.46
N PRO A 34 3.80 26.69 -3.30
CA PRO A 34 4.25 28.05 -3.11
C PRO A 34 5.74 28.01 -2.79
N PHE A 35 6.58 28.32 -3.77
CA PHE A 35 7.93 28.75 -3.43
C PHE A 35 7.84 30.06 -2.63
N ALA A 36 8.07 29.98 -1.32
CA ALA A 36 8.59 31.09 -0.54
C ALA A 36 9.28 30.57 0.73
N GLY A 37 10.61 30.59 0.74
CA GLY A 37 11.42 30.61 1.97
C GLY A 37 12.07 29.28 2.39
N ARG A 38 13.36 29.13 2.08
CA ARG A 38 14.26 28.11 2.63
C ARG A 38 14.54 28.37 4.12
N THR A 39 14.60 27.30 4.93
CA THR A 39 15.72 27.04 5.85
C THR A 39 15.87 25.52 6.03
N ILE A 40 16.95 24.93 5.52
CA ILE A 40 17.30 23.52 5.78
C ILE A 40 18.03 23.47 7.12
N VAL A 41 17.39 22.93 8.16
CA VAL A 41 18.05 22.60 9.42
C VAL A 41 18.42 21.12 9.37
N ARG A 42 19.72 20.83 9.33
CA ARG A 42 20.26 19.48 9.54
C ARG A 42 20.20 19.18 11.03
N TRP A 43 19.56 18.08 11.40
CA TRP A 43 19.62 17.54 12.75
C TRP A 43 20.41 16.23 12.73
N GLU A 44 21.57 16.23 13.40
CA GLU A 44 22.22 15.00 13.85
C GLU A 44 21.66 14.69 15.24
N SER A 45 21.06 13.51 15.41
CA SER A 45 20.60 13.04 16.71
C SER A 45 21.50 11.91 17.19
N SER A 46 22.17 12.18 18.31
CA SER A 46 22.77 11.20 19.21
C SER A 46 21.69 10.64 20.15
N GLN A 47 21.63 9.30 20.25
CA GLN A 47 20.79 8.43 21.12
C GLN A 47 19.36 8.07 20.65
N PRO A 48 18.77 6.97 21.17
CA PRO A 48 19.28 5.63 21.49
C PRO A 48 18.67 4.57 20.53
N SER A 49 19.03 3.29 20.67
CA SER A 49 18.50 2.19 19.83
C SER A 49 16.98 2.25 19.70
N PRO A 50 16.40 2.27 18.48
CA PRO A 50 14.99 2.55 18.30
C PRO A 50 14.14 1.40 18.84
N ALA A 51 13.14 1.73 19.64
CA ALA A 51 12.07 0.80 20.01
C ALA A 51 11.54 0.05 18.76
N PRO A 52 11.16 -1.24 18.87
CA PRO A 52 10.68 -2.00 17.72
C PRO A 52 9.48 -1.28 17.10
N LYS A 53 9.53 -1.11 15.78
CA LYS A 53 8.43 -0.49 15.02
C LYS A 53 7.15 -1.31 15.26
N THR A 54 6.07 -0.67 15.67
CA THR A 54 4.79 -1.36 15.90
C THR A 54 4.01 -1.53 14.60
N ILE A 55 3.46 -2.73 14.37
CA ILE A 55 2.45 -3.03 13.35
C ILE A 55 1.11 -3.21 14.07
N LEU A 56 0.10 -2.47 13.63
CA LEU A 56 -1.28 -2.72 14.05
C LEU A 56 -1.91 -3.75 13.12
N VAL A 57 -2.64 -4.70 13.69
CA VAL A 57 -3.29 -5.78 12.94
C VAL A 57 -4.76 -5.85 13.32
N ALA A 58 -5.64 -5.80 12.33
CA ALA A 58 -7.07 -6.01 12.48
C ALA A 58 -7.53 -7.19 11.60
N PRO A 59 -8.61 -7.90 11.95
CA PRO A 59 -9.15 -8.94 11.08
C PRO A 59 -9.58 -8.36 9.72
N LEU A 60 -9.58 -9.18 8.66
CA LEU A 60 -10.03 -8.76 7.32
C LEU A 60 -11.45 -8.20 7.42
N THR A 61 -12.35 -8.97 8.04
CA THR A 61 -13.67 -8.51 8.49
C THR A 61 -13.98 -9.10 9.87
N PRO A 62 -14.90 -8.51 10.66
CA PRO A 62 -15.26 -9.05 11.96
C PRO A 62 -15.76 -10.52 11.91
N LYS A 63 -16.35 -10.95 10.80
CA LYS A 63 -16.92 -12.29 10.61
C LYS A 63 -15.90 -13.36 10.23
N ARG A 64 -14.74 -12.97 9.65
CA ARG A 64 -13.76 -13.91 9.09
C ARG A 64 -12.64 -14.27 10.05
N GLY A 65 -12.62 -13.70 11.25
CA GLY A 65 -11.52 -13.90 12.21
C GLY A 65 -10.21 -13.29 11.72
N LEU A 66 -9.12 -13.60 12.43
CA LEU A 66 -7.79 -13.07 12.14
C LEU A 66 -6.90 -14.17 11.56
N THR A 67 -6.38 -13.94 10.35
CA THR A 67 -5.32 -14.77 9.76
C THR A 67 -4.13 -13.88 9.41
N PRO A 68 -3.06 -13.90 10.23
CA PRO A 68 -1.91 -13.04 10.03
C PRO A 68 -1.00 -13.58 8.91
N PRO A 69 -0.13 -12.74 8.33
CA PRO A 69 0.86 -13.17 7.38
C PRO A 69 1.92 -14.09 8.02
N PRO A 70 2.49 -15.06 7.26
CA PRO A 70 3.42 -16.07 7.78
C PRO A 70 4.64 -15.49 8.50
N ASN A 71 5.22 -14.42 7.96
CA ASN A 71 6.45 -13.84 8.50
C ASN A 71 6.18 -12.62 9.40
N LEU A 72 4.94 -12.40 9.85
CA LEU A 72 4.63 -11.25 10.69
C LEU A 72 5.26 -11.34 12.08
N TYR A 73 5.14 -12.48 12.78
CA TYR A 73 5.71 -12.65 14.13
C TYR A 73 7.23 -12.86 14.16
N PRO A 74 7.85 -13.55 13.18
CA PRO A 74 9.30 -13.61 13.07
C PRO A 74 9.97 -12.27 12.67
N SER A 75 9.18 -11.28 12.27
CA SER A 75 9.70 -9.98 11.82
C SER A 75 10.25 -9.13 12.99
N PRO A 76 11.10 -8.12 12.72
CA PRO A 76 11.63 -7.24 13.77
C PRO A 76 10.59 -6.25 14.34
N TYR A 77 9.31 -6.41 14.01
CA TYR A 77 8.24 -5.51 14.39
C TYR A 77 7.52 -5.99 15.67
N SER A 78 7.10 -5.04 16.50
CA SER A 78 6.17 -5.32 17.59
C SER A 78 4.76 -5.42 17.02
N VAL A 79 4.01 -6.47 17.34
CA VAL A 79 2.65 -6.69 16.80
C VAL A 79 1.60 -6.31 17.84
N ARG A 80 0.67 -5.43 17.47
CA ARG A 80 -0.48 -5.05 18.31
C ARG A 80 -1.79 -5.34 17.60
N LEU A 81 -2.61 -6.17 18.22
CA LEU A 81 -3.96 -6.47 17.72
C LEU A 81 -4.92 -5.33 18.05
N VAL A 82 -5.74 -4.95 17.08
CA VAL A 82 -6.82 -3.95 17.22
C VAL A 82 -8.07 -4.47 16.54
N SER A 83 -9.24 -3.97 16.92
CA SER A 83 -10.51 -4.39 16.33
C SER A 83 -10.74 -3.79 14.94
N ASN A 84 -10.26 -2.57 14.70
CA ASN A 84 -10.36 -1.87 13.43
C ASN A 84 -9.33 -0.73 13.33
N PHE A 85 -9.18 -0.15 12.14
CA PHE A 85 -8.43 1.07 11.90
C PHE A 85 -9.36 2.27 11.81
N ASP A 86 -8.91 3.39 12.35
CA ASP A 86 -9.54 4.69 12.13
C ASP A 86 -8.79 5.39 11.00
N ILE A 87 -9.49 5.71 9.91
CA ILE A 87 -8.93 6.37 8.73
C ILE A 87 -9.65 7.70 8.57
N PRO A 88 -8.92 8.83 8.69
CA PRO A 88 -9.49 10.16 8.46
C PRO A 88 -10.18 10.25 7.10
N SER A 89 -11.33 10.91 7.04
CA SER A 89 -12.06 11.08 5.79
C SER A 89 -11.48 12.24 4.98
N LEU A 90 -10.90 11.93 3.83
CA LEU A 90 -10.45 12.93 2.85
C LEU A 90 -11.60 13.34 1.94
N ASN A 91 -11.67 14.63 1.61
CA ASN A 91 -12.59 15.12 0.59
C ASN A 91 -12.11 14.68 -0.80
N LYS A 92 -12.72 13.64 -1.35
CA LYS A 92 -12.37 13.08 -2.67
C LYS A 92 -12.60 14.07 -3.81
N LYS A 93 -13.50 15.05 -3.68
CA LYS A 93 -13.78 16.07 -4.72
C LYS A 93 -12.68 17.13 -4.85
N SER A 94 -11.90 17.36 -3.78
CA SER A 94 -10.79 18.33 -3.77
C SER A 94 -9.41 17.68 -3.94
N THR A 95 -9.37 16.36 -4.05
CA THR A 95 -8.14 15.55 -4.13
C THR A 95 -7.80 15.35 -5.61
N VAL A 96 -6.79 16.05 -6.11
CA VAL A 96 -6.26 15.79 -7.47
C VAL A 96 -5.48 14.48 -7.42
N ARG A 97 -6.11 13.40 -7.89
CA ARG A 97 -5.46 12.09 -8.02
C ARG A 97 -4.42 12.14 -9.14
N ARG A 98 -3.36 11.33 -9.04
CA ARG A 98 -2.17 11.31 -9.92
C ARG A 98 -2.49 11.65 -11.39
N ALA A 99 -1.75 12.61 -11.93
CA ALA A 99 -1.90 13.14 -13.29
C ALA A 99 -1.74 12.08 -14.41
N GLU A 100 -1.20 10.90 -14.09
CA GLU A 100 -0.93 9.80 -15.03
C GLU A 100 -2.20 9.24 -15.70
N TYR A 101 -3.38 9.44 -15.09
CA TYR A 101 -4.68 9.09 -15.68
C TYR A 101 -5.43 10.31 -16.29
N SER A 102 -4.81 11.49 -16.29
CA SER A 102 -5.39 12.75 -16.79
C SER A 102 -4.38 13.53 -17.66
N TYR A 103 -4.15 13.03 -18.88
CA TYR A 103 -3.40 13.70 -19.97
C TYR A 103 -1.88 13.91 -19.73
N PRO A 104 -1.06 14.10 -20.80
CA PRO A 104 0.35 13.74 -20.78
C PRO A 104 1.18 14.75 -19.99
N THR A 105 1.73 14.31 -18.86
CA THR A 105 2.63 15.12 -18.04
C THR A 105 4.08 15.07 -18.50
N ASP A 106 4.70 16.25 -18.41
CA ASP A 106 6.05 16.64 -18.84
C ASP A 106 7.19 15.85 -18.15
N ALA A 107 8.08 15.27 -18.96
CA ALA A 107 9.07 14.26 -18.57
C ALA A 107 10.23 14.80 -17.69
N THR A 108 10.38 16.11 -17.56
CA THR A 108 11.59 16.74 -16.99
C THR A 108 11.54 17.02 -15.48
N ARG A 109 10.35 17.02 -14.85
CA ARG A 109 10.19 17.26 -13.39
C ARG A 109 10.48 16.05 -12.49
N HIS A 110 10.81 14.89 -13.07
CA HIS A 110 10.79 13.60 -12.39
C HIS A 110 12.10 13.13 -11.71
N SER A 111 13.27 13.78 -11.88
CA SER A 111 14.55 13.06 -11.65
C SER A 111 15.02 12.85 -10.20
N LEU A 112 14.79 13.79 -9.26
CA LEU A 112 15.14 13.61 -7.83
C LEU A 112 14.02 12.93 -7.03
N ASP A 113 12.77 13.24 -7.36
CA ASP A 113 11.59 12.55 -6.81
C ASP A 113 11.59 11.07 -7.19
N VAL A 114 12.05 10.69 -8.39
CA VAL A 114 12.11 9.29 -8.80
C VAL A 114 13.02 8.46 -7.91
N ARG A 115 14.25 8.91 -7.54
CA ARG A 115 15.17 8.08 -6.73
C ARG A 115 14.65 7.82 -5.30
N CYS A 116 14.14 8.85 -4.64
CA CYS A 116 13.52 8.69 -3.32
C CYS A 116 12.21 7.90 -3.40
N ASN A 117 11.44 8.04 -4.49
CA ASN A 117 10.24 7.23 -4.70
C ASN A 117 10.57 5.77 -4.98
N LEU A 118 11.71 5.46 -5.63
CA LEU A 118 12.16 4.08 -5.85
C LEU A 118 12.50 3.37 -4.53
N SER A 119 13.25 4.02 -3.63
CA SER A 119 13.58 3.42 -2.33
C SER A 119 12.34 3.25 -1.45
N HIS A 120 11.38 4.19 -1.52
CA HIS A 120 10.08 4.05 -0.85
C HIS A 120 9.28 2.88 -1.41
N GLN A 121 9.15 2.77 -2.73
CA GLN A 121 8.46 1.65 -3.37
C GLN A 121 9.14 0.32 -3.03
N GLN A 122 10.47 0.26 -3.08
CA GLN A 122 11.23 -0.92 -2.69
C GLN A 122 10.90 -1.36 -1.27
N ALA A 123 10.85 -0.45 -0.30
CA ALA A 123 10.50 -0.79 1.07
C ALA A 123 9.04 -1.27 1.23
N LEU A 124 8.11 -0.77 0.41
CA LEU A 124 6.72 -1.26 0.38
C LEU A 124 6.66 -2.69 -0.19
N TYR A 125 7.37 -2.94 -1.29
CA TYR A 125 7.48 -4.27 -1.89
C TYR A 125 8.20 -5.25 -0.96
N GLU A 126 9.27 -4.84 -0.30
CA GLU A 126 9.98 -5.69 0.66
C GLU A 126 9.06 -6.10 1.82
N PHE A 127 8.31 -5.16 2.39
CA PHE A 127 7.33 -5.49 3.42
C PHE A 127 6.23 -6.44 2.90
N ALA A 128 5.70 -6.18 1.71
CA ALA A 128 4.68 -7.01 1.08
C ALA A 128 5.20 -8.43 0.77
N LEU A 129 6.31 -8.55 0.05
CA LEU A 129 6.84 -9.82 -0.45
C LEU A 129 7.51 -10.66 0.64
N VAL A 130 8.30 -10.03 1.51
CA VAL A 130 9.10 -10.72 2.53
C VAL A 130 8.31 -10.91 3.82
N THR A 131 7.74 -9.83 4.37
CA THR A 131 7.00 -9.90 5.64
C THR A 131 5.60 -10.47 5.47
N CYS A 132 4.88 -10.08 4.40
CA CYS A 132 3.50 -10.53 4.22
C CYS A 132 3.37 -11.85 3.45
N LEU A 133 4.11 -12.04 2.35
CA LEU A 133 3.91 -13.21 1.49
C LEU A 133 4.93 -14.35 1.71
N GLY A 134 6.11 -14.04 2.27
CA GLY A 134 7.15 -15.04 2.50
C GLY A 134 7.78 -15.59 1.20
N VAL A 135 7.85 -14.77 0.15
CA VAL A 135 8.23 -15.18 -1.22
C VAL A 135 9.71 -15.62 -1.36
N SER A 136 10.55 -15.42 -0.35
CA SER A 136 12.00 -15.69 -0.38
C SER A 136 12.42 -17.16 -0.55
N SER A 137 11.50 -18.12 -0.69
CA SER A 137 11.81 -19.56 -0.66
C SER A 137 10.99 -20.43 -1.62
N ALA A 138 10.20 -19.84 -2.53
CA ALA A 138 9.24 -20.58 -3.33
C ALA A 138 9.80 -20.98 -4.71
N THR A 139 10.08 -22.27 -4.91
CA THR A 139 10.80 -22.80 -6.08
C THR A 139 9.94 -23.06 -7.33
N SER A 140 8.61 -22.82 -7.28
CA SER A 140 7.69 -23.08 -8.40
C SER A 140 6.43 -22.19 -8.40
N SER A 141 6.57 -20.93 -8.00
CA SER A 141 5.42 -20.03 -7.83
C SER A 141 5.35 -18.94 -8.88
N LEU A 142 4.12 -18.66 -9.36
CA LEU A 142 3.80 -17.45 -10.14
C LEU A 142 3.47 -16.29 -9.18
N LEU A 143 4.24 -15.21 -9.31
CA LEU A 143 4.00 -13.93 -8.64
C LEU A 143 3.39 -12.93 -9.64
N LEU A 144 2.19 -12.45 -9.32
CA LEU A 144 1.45 -11.46 -10.07
C LEU A 144 1.55 -10.09 -9.40
N ASP A 145 2.00 -9.07 -10.14
CA ASP A 145 1.97 -7.68 -9.71
C ASP A 145 0.86 -6.92 -10.45
N VAL A 146 -0.20 -6.54 -9.74
CA VAL A 146 -1.38 -5.86 -10.30
C VAL A 146 -1.27 -4.36 -10.08
N GLY A 147 -1.26 -3.61 -11.18
CA GLY A 147 -0.94 -2.18 -11.15
C GLY A 147 0.57 -1.96 -11.02
N CYS A 148 1.35 -2.77 -11.73
CA CYS A 148 2.81 -2.83 -11.56
C CYS A 148 3.53 -1.55 -12.04
N GLY A 149 2.85 -0.72 -12.84
CA GLY A 149 3.38 0.46 -13.48
C GLY A 149 4.53 0.17 -14.45
N ALA A 150 5.22 1.24 -14.86
CA ALA A 150 6.27 1.18 -15.87
C ALA A 150 7.71 1.25 -15.31
N HIS A 151 7.88 1.53 -14.02
CA HIS A 151 9.17 1.99 -13.48
C HIS A 151 9.83 1.04 -12.49
N PHE A 152 9.06 0.36 -11.63
CA PHE A 152 9.64 -0.44 -10.55
C PHE A 152 8.75 -1.61 -10.11
N PRO A 153 8.36 -2.49 -11.05
CA PRO A 153 7.53 -3.64 -10.71
C PRO A 153 8.29 -4.58 -9.76
N PHE A 154 7.55 -5.25 -8.87
CA PHE A 154 8.09 -6.19 -7.88
C PHE A 154 9.16 -5.64 -6.92
N GLY A 155 9.36 -4.32 -6.86
CA GLY A 155 10.37 -3.70 -6.01
C GLY A 155 11.81 -3.91 -6.49
N GLY A 156 11.99 -4.29 -7.76
CA GLY A 156 13.30 -4.53 -8.37
C GLY A 156 13.74 -6.00 -8.35
N HIS A 157 14.76 -6.29 -9.17
CA HIS A 157 15.18 -7.67 -9.46
C HIS A 157 15.65 -8.44 -8.22
N SER A 158 16.29 -7.78 -7.25
CA SER A 158 16.89 -8.45 -6.08
C SER A 158 15.85 -9.08 -5.14
N LEU A 159 14.67 -8.47 -4.99
CA LEU A 159 13.61 -8.97 -4.09
C LEU A 159 12.91 -10.22 -4.62
N THR A 160 12.95 -10.43 -5.94
CA THR A 160 12.25 -11.53 -6.62
C THR A 160 13.18 -12.35 -7.51
N LYS A 161 14.49 -12.34 -7.20
CA LYS A 161 15.51 -13.06 -7.96
C LYS A 161 15.27 -14.57 -7.97
N ASP A 162 14.74 -15.11 -6.87
CA ASP A 162 14.50 -16.54 -6.68
C ASP A 162 13.08 -16.95 -7.14
N VAL A 163 12.28 -16.01 -7.63
CA VAL A 163 10.93 -16.25 -8.15
C VAL A 163 11.02 -16.53 -9.64
N PRO A 164 10.70 -17.76 -10.09
CA PRO A 164 10.91 -18.16 -11.48
C PRO A 164 9.91 -17.50 -12.44
N PHE A 165 8.66 -17.30 -12.02
CA PHE A 165 7.60 -16.78 -12.88
C PHE A 165 7.03 -15.48 -12.31
N LYS A 166 7.11 -14.41 -13.10
CA LYS A 166 6.70 -13.05 -12.72
C LYS A 166 5.89 -12.43 -13.83
N LEU A 167 4.68 -12.00 -13.52
CA LEU A 167 3.79 -11.33 -14.46
C LEU A 167 3.33 -9.98 -13.89
N GLY A 168 3.62 -8.90 -14.60
CA GLY A 168 3.11 -7.57 -14.30
C GLY A 168 1.87 -7.25 -15.14
N LEU A 169 0.81 -6.78 -14.51
CA LEU A 169 -0.37 -6.25 -15.20
C LEU A 169 -0.48 -4.75 -14.95
N ASP A 170 -0.63 -3.97 -16.01
CA ASP A 170 -0.92 -2.53 -15.93
C ASP A 170 -1.54 -2.03 -17.24
N GLN A 171 -2.14 -0.85 -17.23
CA GLN A 171 -2.52 -0.14 -18.46
C GLN A 171 -1.30 0.46 -19.17
N SER A 172 -0.24 0.77 -18.41
CA SER A 172 1.02 1.30 -18.92
C SER A 172 2.20 0.43 -18.48
N VAL A 173 2.61 -0.48 -19.35
CA VAL A 173 3.76 -1.38 -19.11
C VAL A 173 4.96 -0.97 -19.96
N ARG A 174 6.16 -1.20 -19.43
CA ARG A 174 7.41 -1.14 -20.19
C ARG A 174 8.11 -2.49 -20.07
N PRO A 175 8.53 -3.12 -21.18
CA PRO A 175 9.27 -4.37 -21.13
C PRO A 175 10.52 -4.25 -20.26
N ILE A 176 10.68 -5.18 -19.32
CA ILE A 176 11.86 -5.30 -18.46
C ILE A 176 12.34 -6.75 -18.60
N PRO A 177 13.64 -6.98 -18.89
CA PRO A 177 14.17 -8.34 -19.03
C PRO A 177 13.88 -9.22 -17.81
N GLY A 178 13.41 -10.45 -18.05
CA GLY A 178 13.11 -11.43 -17.00
C GLY A 178 11.79 -11.22 -16.26
N ILE A 179 10.91 -10.37 -16.78
CA ILE A 179 9.55 -10.16 -16.29
C ILE A 179 8.60 -10.14 -17.48
N ASP A 180 7.54 -10.94 -17.41
CA ASP A 180 6.46 -10.90 -18.40
C ASP A 180 5.46 -9.79 -18.04
N PHE A 181 4.89 -9.15 -19.06
CA PHE A 181 3.88 -8.11 -18.88
C PHE A 181 2.67 -8.35 -19.76
N ALA A 182 1.49 -8.02 -19.26
CA ALA A 182 0.30 -7.88 -20.09
C ALA A 182 -0.36 -6.53 -19.86
N GLN A 183 -0.50 -5.78 -20.96
CA GLN A 183 -1.20 -4.51 -20.94
C GLN A 183 -2.71 -4.75 -20.89
N CYS A 184 -3.38 -4.32 -19.84
CA CYS A 184 -4.83 -4.49 -19.70
C CYS A 184 -5.46 -3.41 -18.83
N SER A 185 -6.77 -3.19 -19.00
CA SER A 185 -7.55 -2.45 -18.01
C SER A 185 -7.64 -3.30 -16.74
N LEU A 186 -7.46 -2.65 -15.60
CA LEU A 186 -7.54 -3.27 -14.27
C LEU A 186 -8.75 -2.80 -13.47
N VAL A 187 -9.38 -1.69 -13.88
CA VAL A 187 -10.57 -1.13 -13.23
C VAL A 187 -11.77 -1.48 -14.09
N GLY A 188 -12.79 -2.09 -13.48
CA GLY A 188 -14.04 -2.45 -14.15
C GLY A 188 -13.91 -3.60 -15.17
N SER A 189 -12.83 -4.37 -15.13
CA SER A 189 -12.54 -5.44 -16.09
C SER A 189 -12.04 -6.71 -15.41
N ARG A 190 -12.15 -7.83 -16.13
CA ARG A 190 -11.62 -9.13 -15.71
C ARG A 190 -10.12 -9.22 -15.95
N LEU A 191 -9.41 -9.91 -15.07
CA LEU A 191 -7.99 -10.22 -15.26
C LEU A 191 -7.84 -11.29 -16.35
N PRO A 192 -6.92 -11.13 -17.32
CA PRO A 192 -6.75 -12.04 -18.46
C PRO A 192 -6.00 -13.33 -18.08
N LEU A 193 -6.41 -13.96 -16.98
CA LEU A 193 -5.77 -15.14 -16.40
C LEU A 193 -6.80 -16.21 -16.09
N ARG A 194 -6.36 -17.48 -16.11
CA ARG A 194 -7.19 -18.62 -15.74
C ARG A 194 -7.41 -18.67 -14.23
N ASP A 195 -8.47 -19.33 -13.83
CA ASP A 195 -8.79 -19.58 -12.42
C ASP A 195 -7.63 -20.36 -11.76
N SER A 196 -7.34 -20.05 -10.50
CA SER A 196 -6.35 -20.73 -9.65
C SER A 196 -4.95 -20.88 -10.27
N SER A 197 -4.50 -19.91 -11.07
CA SER A 197 -3.23 -19.94 -11.80
C SER A 197 -2.07 -19.19 -11.11
N VAL A 198 -2.35 -18.39 -10.08
CA VAL A 198 -1.39 -17.50 -9.43
C VAL A 198 -1.19 -17.91 -7.98
N ASN A 199 0.05 -18.05 -7.53
CA ASN A 199 0.34 -18.38 -6.13
C ASN A 199 0.32 -17.13 -5.24
N TYR A 200 0.89 -16.05 -5.76
CA TYR A 200 1.06 -14.81 -5.01
C TYR A 200 0.58 -13.60 -5.80
N ILE A 201 -0.22 -12.75 -5.16
CA ILE A 201 -0.62 -11.45 -5.69
C ILE A 201 0.03 -10.35 -4.84
N VAL A 202 0.69 -9.41 -5.49
CA VAL A 202 1.10 -8.15 -4.88
C VAL A 202 0.46 -7.00 -5.64
N THR A 203 0.01 -5.98 -4.93
CA THR A 203 -0.33 -4.70 -5.52
C THR A 203 0.14 -3.59 -4.60
N ILE A 204 0.92 -2.66 -5.14
CA ILE A 204 1.48 -1.55 -4.40
C ILE A 204 0.95 -0.25 -4.99
N SER A 205 0.25 0.52 -4.17
CA SER A 205 -0.26 1.85 -4.53
C SER A 205 -1.20 1.85 -5.74
N PHE A 206 -2.05 0.83 -5.88
CA PHE A 206 -3.03 0.76 -6.98
C PHE A 206 -4.49 0.67 -6.51
N ALA A 207 -4.82 -0.07 -5.45
CA ALA A 207 -6.23 -0.36 -5.13
C ALA A 207 -7.08 0.88 -4.80
N GLN A 208 -6.46 2.04 -4.50
CA GLN A 208 -7.19 3.31 -4.37
C GLN A 208 -7.86 3.79 -5.67
N TRP A 209 -7.42 3.30 -6.83
CA TRP A 209 -8.05 3.55 -8.13
C TRP A 209 -9.33 2.73 -8.31
N VAL A 210 -9.41 1.57 -7.67
CA VAL A 210 -10.59 0.70 -7.69
C VAL A 210 -11.71 1.29 -6.83
N THR A 211 -11.38 1.85 -5.66
CA THR A 211 -12.34 2.49 -4.75
C THR A 211 -12.57 3.97 -5.04
N ALA A 212 -12.04 4.46 -6.16
CA ALA A 212 -11.96 5.87 -6.52
C ALA A 212 -13.35 6.53 -6.56
N ASP A 213 -14.28 5.88 -7.27
CA ASP A 213 -15.59 6.44 -7.61
C ASP A 213 -16.71 5.89 -6.71
N GLU A 214 -16.34 5.16 -5.66
CA GLU A 214 -17.28 4.53 -4.71
C GLU A 214 -18.24 3.52 -5.37
N ASP A 215 -17.89 3.05 -6.57
CA ASP A 215 -18.59 1.99 -7.26
C ASP A 215 -18.26 0.64 -6.61
N LEU A 216 -19.25 0.09 -5.91
CA LEU A 216 -19.13 -1.20 -5.23
C LEU A 216 -19.02 -2.35 -6.22
N GLU A 217 -19.61 -2.27 -7.41
CA GLU A 217 -19.51 -3.35 -8.41
C GLU A 217 -18.08 -3.46 -8.95
N VAL A 218 -17.43 -2.31 -9.19
CA VAL A 218 -16.01 -2.26 -9.60
C VAL A 218 -15.13 -2.85 -8.50
N THR A 219 -15.37 -2.49 -7.24
CA THR A 219 -14.63 -3.03 -6.08
C THR A 219 -14.84 -4.53 -5.92
N SER A 220 -16.09 -4.99 -6.01
CA SER A 220 -16.45 -6.40 -5.94
C SER A 220 -15.90 -7.20 -7.12
N LEU A 221 -15.87 -6.65 -8.34
CA LEU A 221 -15.28 -7.30 -9.50
C LEU A 221 -13.77 -7.47 -9.31
N PHE A 222 -13.06 -6.42 -8.91
CA PHE A 222 -11.62 -6.49 -8.65
C PHE A 222 -11.28 -7.55 -7.60
N ALA A 223 -11.97 -7.53 -6.45
CA ALA A 223 -11.76 -8.52 -5.39
C ALA A 223 -12.07 -9.95 -5.84
N ARG A 224 -13.18 -10.16 -6.58
CA ARG A 224 -13.54 -11.44 -7.18
C ARG A 224 -12.46 -11.95 -8.12
N GLU A 225 -11.90 -11.09 -8.96
CA GLU A 225 -10.87 -11.48 -9.91
C GLU A 225 -9.54 -11.79 -9.22
N CYS A 226 -9.14 -11.02 -8.20
CA CYS A 226 -7.98 -11.37 -7.36
C CYS A 226 -8.14 -12.75 -6.72
N VAL A 227 -9.31 -13.06 -6.16
CA VAL A 227 -9.56 -14.35 -5.51
C VAL A 227 -9.71 -15.49 -6.54
N ARG A 228 -10.30 -15.22 -7.70
CA ARG A 228 -10.50 -16.21 -8.78
C ARG A 228 -9.18 -16.73 -9.33
N VAL A 229 -8.23 -15.84 -9.60
CA VAL A 229 -6.93 -16.24 -10.19
C VAL A 229 -5.98 -16.85 -9.15
N LEU A 230 -6.23 -16.63 -7.87
CA LEU A 230 -5.40 -17.14 -6.78
C LEU A 230 -5.58 -18.65 -6.60
N ALA A 231 -4.47 -19.36 -6.50
CA ALA A 231 -4.40 -20.80 -6.32
C ALA A 231 -5.21 -21.25 -5.09
N ASP A 232 -5.93 -22.35 -5.25
CA ASP A 232 -6.59 -23.05 -4.14
C ASP A 232 -5.53 -23.68 -3.21
N GLY A 233 -5.85 -23.88 -1.93
CA GLY A 233 -4.95 -24.56 -1.00
C GLY A 233 -3.79 -23.73 -0.49
N GLY A 234 -3.93 -22.40 -0.41
CA GLY A 234 -2.97 -21.52 0.26
C GLY A 234 -2.37 -20.40 -0.59
N GLY A 235 -2.94 -20.10 -1.77
CA GLY A 235 -2.55 -18.89 -2.50
C GLY A 235 -2.82 -17.63 -1.67
N ALA A 236 -1.90 -16.66 -1.72
CA ALA A 236 -1.95 -15.46 -0.88
C ALA A 236 -1.77 -14.16 -1.65
N GLY A 237 -2.40 -13.10 -1.18
CA GLY A 237 -2.30 -11.77 -1.77
C GLY A 237 -2.07 -10.68 -0.73
N VAL A 238 -1.41 -9.59 -1.15
CA VAL A 238 -1.26 -8.37 -0.35
C VAL A 238 -1.55 -7.14 -1.20
N LEU A 239 -2.47 -6.31 -0.70
CA LEU A 239 -2.82 -5.03 -1.31
C LEU A 239 -2.34 -3.88 -0.44
N GLN A 240 -1.34 -3.13 -0.89
CA GLN A 240 -0.97 -1.84 -0.29
C GLN A 240 -1.64 -0.72 -1.07
N PHE A 241 -2.38 0.15 -0.39
CA PHE A 241 -2.99 1.32 -1.02
C PHE A 241 -3.25 2.44 -0.02
N TYR A 242 -3.78 3.56 -0.54
CA TYR A 242 -4.10 4.76 0.22
C TYR A 242 -5.62 4.96 0.25
N PRO A 243 -6.35 4.35 1.20
CA PRO A 243 -7.79 4.56 1.31
C PRO A 243 -8.06 6.05 1.59
N GLY A 244 -9.02 6.65 0.88
CA GLY A 244 -9.41 8.04 1.10
C GLY A 244 -10.22 8.23 2.37
N ASN A 245 -10.85 7.16 2.86
CA ASN A 245 -11.59 7.11 4.11
C ASN A 245 -11.70 5.65 4.56
N LYS A 246 -12.29 5.44 5.74
CA LYS A 246 -12.51 4.10 6.29
C LYS A 246 -13.38 3.21 5.37
N ARG A 247 -14.37 3.79 4.68
CA ARG A 247 -15.28 3.06 3.79
C ARG A 247 -14.54 2.41 2.61
N ASP A 248 -13.49 3.05 2.08
CA ASP A 248 -12.67 2.48 1.01
C ASP A 248 -11.96 1.20 1.47
N LEU A 249 -11.39 1.21 2.68
CA LEU A 249 -10.76 0.03 3.27
C LEU A 249 -11.79 -1.06 3.56
N ASP A 250 -12.90 -0.71 4.20
CA ASP A 250 -13.96 -1.65 4.52
C ASP A 250 -14.53 -2.30 3.24
N ALA A 251 -14.79 -1.53 2.18
CA ALA A 251 -15.34 -2.03 0.92
C ALA A 251 -14.42 -3.07 0.26
N ILE A 252 -13.11 -2.83 0.16
CA ILE A 252 -12.16 -3.82 -0.37
C ILE A 252 -12.12 -5.07 0.50
N CYS A 253 -12.05 -4.91 1.83
CA CYS A 253 -11.94 -6.04 2.73
C CYS A 253 -13.19 -6.93 2.75
N GLU A 254 -14.38 -6.32 2.72
CA GLU A 254 -15.65 -7.02 2.60
C GLU A 254 -15.78 -7.72 1.25
N ALA A 255 -15.46 -7.04 0.15
CA ALA A 255 -15.47 -7.62 -1.19
C ALA A 255 -14.54 -8.84 -1.32
N LEU A 256 -13.34 -8.80 -0.73
CA LEU A 256 -12.43 -9.96 -0.70
C LEU A 256 -13.01 -11.12 0.12
N ALA A 257 -13.59 -10.81 1.28
CA ALA A 257 -14.21 -11.81 2.15
C ALA A 257 -15.46 -12.46 1.54
N ASP A 258 -16.19 -11.73 0.71
CA ASP A 258 -17.41 -12.18 0.04
C ASP A 258 -17.14 -12.89 -1.29
N ALA A 259 -16.00 -12.59 -1.93
CA ALA A 259 -15.58 -13.22 -3.19
C ALA A 259 -15.46 -14.75 -3.09
N HIS A 260 -15.05 -15.30 -1.93
CA HIS A 260 -15.06 -16.73 -1.70
C HIS A 260 -15.10 -17.09 -0.20
N HIS A 261 -15.83 -18.14 0.16
CA HIS A 261 -16.05 -18.53 1.55
C HIS A 261 -14.80 -19.01 2.29
N CYS A 262 -13.76 -19.45 1.58
CA CYS A 262 -12.46 -19.82 2.17
C CYS A 262 -11.49 -18.65 2.34
N VAL A 263 -11.83 -17.43 1.87
CA VAL A 263 -10.92 -16.29 2.02
C VAL A 263 -10.85 -15.87 3.48
N ARG A 264 -9.62 -15.73 3.97
CA ARG A 264 -9.28 -15.24 5.31
C ARG A 264 -8.15 -14.22 5.18
N GLY A 265 -7.88 -13.46 6.25
CA GLY A 265 -6.77 -12.51 6.22
C GLY A 265 -6.81 -11.48 7.34
N CYS A 266 -6.11 -10.39 7.11
CA CYS A 266 -6.03 -9.27 8.03
C CYS A 266 -5.73 -7.94 7.32
N ARG A 267 -5.99 -6.85 8.03
CA ARG A 267 -5.55 -5.50 7.69
C ARG A 267 -4.32 -5.20 8.53
N LEU A 268 -3.34 -4.53 7.95
CA LEU A 268 -2.09 -4.14 8.60
C LEU A 268 -1.90 -2.63 8.45
N SER A 269 -1.49 -1.99 9.54
CA SER A 269 -1.02 -0.60 9.54
C SER A 269 0.44 -0.61 10.01
N ALA A 270 1.35 -0.29 9.10
CA ALA A 270 2.78 -0.40 9.33
C ALA A 270 3.53 0.84 8.80
N ARG A 271 4.74 1.07 9.33
CA ARG A 271 5.66 2.12 8.85
C ARG A 271 6.94 1.50 8.27
N PRO A 272 6.88 0.90 7.07
CA PRO A 272 8.05 0.27 6.45
C PRO A 272 9.17 1.31 6.21
N VAL A 273 8.82 2.52 5.77
CA VAL A 273 9.75 3.64 5.57
C VAL A 273 9.82 4.52 6.82
N LYS A 274 10.99 4.62 7.47
CA LYS A 274 11.17 5.30 8.77
C LYS A 274 10.67 6.75 8.81
N ASN A 275 10.88 7.51 7.73
CA ASN A 275 10.59 8.94 7.65
C ASN A 275 9.31 9.25 6.87
N ARG A 276 8.39 8.29 6.74
CA ARG A 276 7.11 8.48 6.05
C ARG A 276 5.95 8.07 6.94
N GLY A 277 4.76 8.52 6.55
CA GLY A 277 3.50 8.17 7.19
C GLY A 277 3.25 6.67 7.25
N ILE A 278 2.24 6.30 8.03
CA ILE A 278 1.74 4.93 8.12
C ILE A 278 1.23 4.48 6.74
N LYS A 279 1.36 3.19 6.47
CA LYS A 279 0.91 2.54 5.24
C LYS A 279 -0.04 1.41 5.59
N ILE A 280 -1.13 1.34 4.82
CA ILE A 280 -2.17 0.33 4.98
C ILE A 280 -1.91 -0.80 3.99
N PHE A 281 -1.98 -2.02 4.51
CA PHE A 281 -1.92 -3.24 3.73
C PHE A 281 -3.13 -4.12 4.06
N VAL A 282 -3.63 -4.84 3.06
CA VAL A 282 -4.65 -5.87 3.21
C VAL A 282 -4.04 -7.18 2.77
N TYR A 283 -3.82 -8.09 3.72
CA TYR A 283 -3.34 -9.44 3.46
C TYR A 283 -4.54 -10.39 3.41
N PHE A 284 -4.54 -11.29 2.44
CA PHE A 284 -5.57 -12.32 2.31
C PHE A 284 -4.99 -13.62 1.75
N VAL A 285 -5.63 -14.73 2.11
CA VAL A 285 -5.27 -16.09 1.71
C VAL A 285 -6.53 -16.86 1.33
N LYS A 286 -6.40 -17.73 0.33
CA LYS A 286 -7.46 -18.63 -0.13
C LYS A 286 -7.07 -20.07 0.23
N TYR A 287 -7.73 -20.62 1.24
CA TYR A 287 -7.58 -22.02 1.66
C TYR A 287 -8.36 -22.97 0.76
#